data_AF-A0A066WQE7-F1
#
_entry.id   AF-A0A066WQE7-F1
#
_cell.length_a   1.000
_cell.length_b   1.000
_cell.length_c   1.000
_cell.angle_alpha   90.00
_cell.angle_beta   90.00
_cell.angle_gamma   90.00
#
_symmetry.space_group_name_H-M   'P 1'
#
loop_
_entity.id
_entity.type
_entity.pdbx_description
1 polymer ?
#
loop_
_entity_poly.entity_id
_entity_poly.type
_entity_poly.pdbx_seq_one_letter_code
_entity_poly.pdbx_strand_id
1 'polypeptide(L)'
;MQSGDRVASVRDLAAEFEVNHNTVMRAYANLQDSGIFDNKRGVGFFVSEKALELIKTNEKSNFFSQDLPDFILKVKLLQLNSDDLNELLAVIKSNDYENK
;
A
#
# COMPACT_ATOMS: atom_id res chain seq x y z
N MET A 1 0.32 -4.73 12.75
CA MET A 1 1.76 -5.00 12.62
C MET A 1 2.46 -3.67 12.49
N GLN A 2 3.46 -3.42 13.32
CA GLN A 2 4.32 -2.25 13.30
C GLN A 2 5.67 -2.61 12.68
N SER A 3 6.44 -1.60 12.31
CA SER A 3 7.84 -1.78 11.90
C SER A 3 8.61 -2.58 12.95
N GLY A 4 9.44 -3.52 12.50
CA GLY A 4 10.24 -4.38 13.38
C GLY A 4 9.50 -5.58 13.98
N ASP A 5 8.17 -5.68 13.83
CA ASP A 5 7.40 -6.83 14.29
C ASP A 5 7.81 -8.11 13.55
N ARG A 6 7.88 -9.23 14.27
CA ARG A 6 8.06 -10.55 13.67
C ARG A 6 6.77 -10.96 12.95
N VAL A 7 6.91 -11.37 11.70
CA VAL A 7 5.81 -11.92 10.89
C VAL A 7 5.58 -13.38 11.29
N ALA A 8 4.32 -13.83 11.19
CA ALA A 8 3.97 -15.24 11.36
C ALA A 8 4.84 -16.16 10.49
N SER A 9 5.06 -17.39 10.94
CA SER A 9 5.78 -18.34 10.08
C SER A 9 4.92 -18.69 8.88
N VAL A 10 5.58 -19.05 7.77
CA VAL A 10 4.88 -19.40 6.53
C VAL A 10 4.01 -20.66 6.69
N ARG A 11 4.32 -21.52 7.68
CA ARG A 11 3.48 -22.68 8.02
C ARG A 11 2.25 -22.26 8.82
N ASP A 12 2.42 -21.38 9.80
CA ASP A 12 1.32 -20.91 10.64
C ASP A 12 0.31 -20.13 9.80
N LEU A 13 0.80 -19.22 8.96
CA LEU A 13 -0.07 -18.41 8.10
C LEU A 13 -0.78 -19.27 7.03
N ALA A 14 -0.11 -20.30 6.49
CA ALA A 14 -0.74 -21.22 5.55
C ALA A 14 -1.87 -22.03 6.21
N ALA A 15 -1.69 -22.43 7.48
CA ALA A 15 -2.72 -23.13 8.24
C ALA A 15 -3.88 -22.19 8.61
N GLU A 16 -3.60 -20.97 9.05
CA GLU A 16 -4.61 -19.97 9.42
C GLU A 16 -5.54 -19.63 8.26
N PHE A 17 -4.97 -19.43 7.06
CA PHE A 17 -5.73 -19.08 5.86
C PHE A 17 -6.16 -20.30 5.03
N GLU A 18 -5.87 -21.53 5.49
CA GLU A 18 -6.14 -22.78 4.77
C GLU A 18 -5.65 -22.78 3.31
N VAL A 19 -4.51 -22.13 3.06
CA VAL A 19 -3.90 -21.99 1.73
C VAL A 19 -2.65 -22.86 1.59
N ASN A 20 -2.23 -23.10 0.35
CA ASN A 20 -0.99 -23.83 0.09
C ASN A 20 0.23 -23.06 0.61
N HIS A 21 1.12 -23.74 1.34
CA HIS A 21 2.35 -23.16 1.88
C HIS A 21 3.23 -22.48 0.81
N ASN A 22 3.30 -23.04 -0.41
CA ASN A 22 4.05 -22.42 -1.50
C ASN A 22 3.44 -21.08 -1.94
N THR A 23 2.12 -20.92 -1.84
CA THR A 23 1.44 -19.64 -2.13
C THR A 23 1.88 -18.58 -1.13
N VAL A 24 1.90 -18.91 0.16
CA VAL A 24 2.34 -17.98 1.21
C VAL A 24 3.84 -17.69 1.08
N MET A 25 4.66 -18.69 0.78
CA MET A 25 6.10 -18.49 0.51
C MET A 25 6.32 -17.51 -0.64
N ARG A 26 5.57 -17.64 -1.75
CA ARG A 26 5.64 -16.70 -2.87
C ARG A 26 5.20 -15.29 -2.47
N ALA A 27 4.14 -15.16 -1.68
CA ALA A 27 3.70 -13.86 -1.18
C ALA A 27 4.78 -13.20 -0.30
N TYR A 28 5.44 -13.97 0.57
CA TYR A 28 6.51 -13.47 1.43
C TYR A 28 7.75 -13.07 0.63
N ALA A 29 8.10 -13.85 -0.39
CA ALA A 29 9.18 -13.50 -1.31
C ALA A 29 8.88 -12.17 -2.02
N ASN A 30 7.66 -11.97 -2.53
CA ASN A 30 7.28 -10.72 -3.17
C ASN A 30 7.37 -9.53 -2.19
N LEU A 31 6.92 -9.70 -0.96
CA LEU A 31 6.99 -8.67 0.08
C LEU A 31 8.44 -8.38 0.51
N GLN A 32 9.32 -9.38 0.46
CA GLN A 32 10.74 -9.21 0.69
C GLN A 32 11.40 -8.44 -0.46
N ASP A 33 11.10 -8.83 -1.71
CA ASP A 33 11.63 -8.18 -2.91
C ASP A 33 11.16 -6.73 -3.03
N SER A 34 9.94 -6.42 -2.56
CA SER A 34 9.42 -5.05 -2.47
C SER A 34 9.95 -4.27 -1.26
N GLY A 35 10.84 -4.85 -0.44
CA GLY A 35 11.43 -4.21 0.75
C GLY A 35 10.48 -4.01 1.92
N ILE A 36 9.30 -4.66 1.91
CA ILE A 36 8.30 -4.59 2.98
C ILE A 36 8.68 -5.55 4.11
N PHE A 37 9.22 -6.72 3.79
CA PHE A 37 9.74 -7.68 4.77
C PHE A 37 11.26 -7.81 4.73
N ASP A 38 11.86 -7.92 5.90
CA ASP A 38 13.26 -8.27 6.09
C ASP A 38 13.37 -9.73 6.55
N ASN A 39 14.23 -10.50 5.89
CA ASN A 39 14.51 -11.88 6.29
C ASN A 39 15.76 -11.94 7.17
N LYS A 40 15.59 -12.32 8.43
CA LYS A 40 16.69 -12.64 9.34
C LYS A 40 16.95 -14.14 9.28
N ARG A 41 18.02 -14.53 8.61
CA ARG A 41 18.38 -15.94 8.36
C ARG A 41 18.35 -16.77 9.67
N GLY A 42 17.57 -17.84 9.67
CA GLY A 42 17.40 -18.74 10.81
C GLY A 42 16.42 -18.24 11.89
N VAL A 43 15.90 -17.02 11.77
CA VAL A 43 14.97 -16.41 12.74
C VAL A 43 13.58 -16.20 12.11
N GLY A 44 13.52 -15.80 10.85
CA GLY A 44 12.26 -15.60 10.11
C GLY A 44 12.13 -14.20 9.53
N PHE A 45 10.89 -13.81 9.20
CA PHE A 45 10.58 -12.54 8.55
C PHE A 45 10.14 -11.48 9.57
N PHE A 46 10.48 -10.23 9.27
CA PHE A 46 10.16 -9.05 10.07
C PHE A 46 9.63 -7.94 9.18
N VAL A 47 8.76 -7.08 9.69
CA VAL A 47 8.33 -5.88 8.97
C VAL A 47 9.49 -4.90 8.90
N SER A 48 9.83 -4.45 7.69
CA SER A 48 10.89 -3.46 7.46
C SER A 48 10.52 -2.12 8.09
N GLU A 49 11.51 -1.40 8.61
CA GLU A 49 11.34 -0.03 9.12
C GLU A 49 10.78 0.92 8.07
N LYS A 50 11.07 0.66 6.78
CA LYS A 50 10.61 1.47 5.64
C LYS A 50 9.31 0.98 5.03
N ALA A 51 8.73 -0.11 5.55
CA ALA A 51 7.55 -0.74 4.96
C ALA A 51 6.39 0.26 4.73
N LEU A 52 6.09 1.09 5.74
CA LEU A 52 5.00 2.06 5.65
C LEU A 52 5.23 3.11 4.56
N GLU A 53 6.46 3.63 4.46
CA GLU A 53 6.82 4.64 3.47
C GLU A 53 6.75 4.05 2.05
N LEU A 54 7.28 2.84 1.87
CA LEU A 54 7.27 2.13 0.59
C LEU A 54 5.85 1.82 0.14
N ILE A 55 5.00 1.32 1.04
CA ILE A 55 3.58 1.06 0.74
C ILE A 55 2.89 2.36 0.33
N LYS A 56 3.04 3.43 1.10
CA LYS A 56 2.43 4.74 0.75
C LYS A 56 2.91 5.26 -0.60
N THR A 57 4.19 5.09 -0.91
CA THR A 57 4.76 5.54 -2.18
C THR A 57 4.21 4.73 -3.35
N ASN A 58 4.14 3.41 -3.21
CA ASN A 58 3.60 2.51 -4.22
C ASN A 58 2.11 2.78 -4.46
N GLU A 59 1.31 2.90 -3.40
CA GLU A 59 -0.12 3.20 -3.51
C GLU A 59 -0.38 4.56 -4.17
N LYS A 60 0.41 5.59 -3.82
CA LYS A 60 0.34 6.88 -4.53
C LYS A 60 0.66 6.72 -6.01
N SER A 61 1.71 5.98 -6.35
CA SER A 61 2.08 5.75 -7.74
C SER A 61 0.99 5.00 -8.50
N ASN A 62 0.36 4.00 -7.88
CA ASN A 62 -0.76 3.27 -8.46
C ASN A 62 -1.96 4.20 -8.69
N PHE A 63 -2.33 4.99 -7.68
CA PHE A 63 -3.41 5.98 -7.79
C PHE A 63 -3.19 6.94 -8.96
N PHE A 64 -1.98 7.52 -9.08
CA PHE A 64 -1.69 8.47 -10.16
C PHE A 64 -1.66 7.84 -11.56
N SER A 65 -1.31 6.55 -11.65
CA SER A 65 -1.17 5.86 -12.94
C SER A 65 -2.43 5.13 -13.40
N GLN A 66 -3.30 4.71 -12.47
CA GLN A 66 -4.49 3.90 -12.77
C GLN A 66 -5.79 4.63 -12.45
N ASP A 67 -5.93 5.18 -11.24
CA ASP A 67 -7.22 5.71 -10.78
C ASP A 67 -7.47 7.16 -11.23
N LEU A 68 -6.46 8.01 -11.08
CA LEU A 68 -6.57 9.44 -11.39
C LEU A 68 -6.88 9.71 -12.86
N PRO A 69 -6.27 9.02 -13.85
CA PRO A 69 -6.60 9.24 -15.26
C PRO A 69 -8.09 9.04 -15.57
N ASP A 70 -8.71 8.01 -15.01
CA ASP A 70 -10.13 7.71 -15.18
C ASP A 70 -11.01 8.79 -14.53
N PHE A 71 -10.62 9.29 -13.37
CA PHE A 71 -11.30 10.43 -12.73
C PHE A 71 -11.22 11.69 -13.59
N ILE A 72 -10.03 12.03 -14.11
CA ILE A 72 -9.83 13.21 -14.96
C ILE A 72 -10.65 13.13 -16.25
N LEU A 73 -10.78 11.93 -16.83
CA LEU A 73 -11.63 11.71 -17.99
C LEU A 73 -13.10 12.03 -17.66
N LYS A 74 -13.60 11.55 -16.52
CA LYS A 74 -14.98 11.83 -16.06
C LYS A 74 -15.22 13.31 -15.83
N VAL A 75 -14.27 14.01 -15.18
CA VAL A 75 -14.33 15.47 -14.97
C VAL A 75 -14.50 16.20 -16.30
N LYS A 76 -13.71 15.82 -17.33
CA LYS A 76 -13.79 16.44 -18.66
C LYS A 76 -15.11 16.14 -19.36
N LEU A 77 -15.57 14.89 -19.34
CA LEU A 77 -16.80 14.48 -20.02
C LEU A 77 -18.05 15.14 -19.42
N LEU A 78 -18.07 15.31 -18.11
CA LEU A 78 -19.17 15.94 -17.38
C LEU A 78 -19.03 17.47 -17.31
N GLN A 79 -17.96 18.04 -17.87
CA GLN A 79 -17.66 19.47 -17.86
C GLN A 79 -17.63 20.07 -16.44
N LEU A 80 -17.17 19.29 -15.45
CA LEU A 80 -17.07 19.74 -14.08
C LEU A 80 -16.01 20.84 -13.96
N ASN A 81 -16.35 21.89 -13.25
CA ASN A 81 -15.46 23.02 -12.99
C ASN A 81 -15.05 23.07 -11.51
N SER A 82 -14.26 24.08 -11.15
CA SER A 82 -13.78 24.24 -9.77
C SER A 82 -14.90 24.42 -8.75
N ASP A 83 -16.04 25.02 -9.15
CA ASP A 83 -17.17 25.22 -8.26
C ASP A 83 -17.83 23.88 -7.90
N ASP A 84 -17.98 22.99 -8.88
CA ASP A 84 -18.51 21.63 -8.69
C ASP A 84 -17.58 20.76 -7.82
N LEU A 85 -16.27 21.05 -7.84
CA LEU A 85 -15.24 20.29 -7.13
C LEU A 85 -14.74 20.99 -5.86
N ASN A 86 -15.43 22.04 -5.39
CA ASN A 86 -15.01 22.83 -4.23
C ASN A 86 -14.78 21.98 -2.97
N GLU A 87 -15.65 21.01 -2.71
CA GLU A 87 -15.51 20.10 -1.56
C GLU A 87 -14.22 19.26 -1.65
N LEU A 88 -13.93 18.71 -2.83
CA LEU A 88 -12.70 17.96 -3.08
C LEU A 88 -11.47 18.84 -2.86
N LEU A 89 -11.48 20.06 -3.38
CA LEU A 89 -10.39 21.02 -3.22
C LEU A 89 -10.20 21.42 -1.75
N ALA A 90 -11.28 21.52 -0.97
CA ALA A 90 -11.20 21.79 0.46
C ALA A 90 -10.53 20.65 1.23
N VAL A 91 -10.88 19.39 0.92
CA VAL A 91 -10.24 18.21 1.52
C VAL A 91 -8.75 18.16 1.22
N ILE A 92 -8.35 18.41 -0.04
CA ILE A 92 -6.93 18.44 -0.42
C ILE A 92 -6.18 19.51 0.36
N LYS A 93 -6.73 20.72 0.44
CA LYS A 93 -6.12 21.82 1.21
C LYS A 93 -5.99 21.47 2.69
N SER A 94 -6.99 20.84 3.30
CA SER A 94 -6.92 20.41 4.71
C SER A 94 -5.75 19.44 4.94
N ASN A 95 -5.57 18.48 4.02
CA ASN A 95 -4.48 17.52 4.09
C ASN A 95 -3.09 18.16 3.96
N ASP A 96 -2.96 19.29 3.26
CA ASP A 96 -1.69 20.03 3.16
C ASP A 96 -1.25 20.60 4.51
N TYR A 97 -2.19 20.92 5.41
CA TYR A 97 -1.89 21.42 6.75
C TYR A 97 -1.59 20.30 7.75
N GLU A 98 -2.21 19.12 7.59
CA GLU A 98 -1.99 17.97 8.48
C GLU A 98 -0.69 17.21 8.18
N ASN A 99 -0.19 17.27 6.95
CA ASN A 99 1.03 16.57 6.52
C ASN A 99 2.27 17.50 6.44
N LYS A 100 2.21 18.69 7.03
CA LYS A 100 3.31 19.65 7.14
C LYS A 100 4.03 19.51 8.48
#